data_AF-A0A9X5KY00-F1
#
_entry.id   AF-A0A9X5KY00-F1
#
_cell.length_a   1.000
_cell.length_b   1.000
_cell.length_c   1.000
_cell.angle_alpha   90.00
_cell.angle_beta   90.00
_cell.angle_gamma   90.00
#
_symmetry.space_group_name_H-M   'P 1'
#
loop_
_entity.id
_entity.type
_entity.pdbx_description
1 polymer ?
#
loop_
_entity_poly.entity_id
_entity_poly.type
_entity_poly.pdbx_seq_one_letter_code
_entity_poly.pdbx_strand_id
1 'polypeptide(L)'
;MKFSLSQYSNVAAAPEEPEWVNSTTKRNLFQQVCKAFEHIKTLMEAGDNLGIKDRRIVARNIAKDSGVHDSLLNKRRQPEIHDLIVQKNAELEELWSSLSAARYTSGRKRTKKAIQSELRSQTAEIERLTNLRLAEALTGAISNQMVDSHRSLITTIEYLKAENAELQIRNGELSKQLRQMMKTLNNFKSQ
;
A
#
# COMPACT_ATOMS: atom_id res chain seq x y z
N MET A 1 -15.64 26.10 8.97
CA MET A 1 -14.50 25.21 8.67
C MET A 1 -13.27 26.07 8.40
N LYS A 2 -12.34 26.22 9.35
CA LYS A 2 -11.08 26.96 9.12
C LYS A 2 -10.06 25.99 8.54
N PHE A 3 -9.78 26.10 7.25
CA PHE A 3 -8.76 25.33 6.57
C PHE A 3 -7.40 25.96 6.88
N SER A 4 -6.43 25.22 7.45
CA SER A 4 -5.07 25.72 7.70
C SER A 4 -4.04 24.94 6.89
N LEU A 5 -3.26 25.64 6.06
CA LEU A 5 -2.17 25.08 5.25
C LEU A 5 -1.00 24.52 6.08
N SER A 6 -1.02 24.68 7.41
CA SER A 6 -0.03 24.11 8.32
C SER A 6 0.03 22.58 8.30
N GLN A 7 -1.03 21.89 7.86
CA GLN A 7 -1.04 20.43 7.69
C GLN A 7 -0.26 19.94 6.46
N TYR A 8 0.11 20.84 5.55
CA TYR A 8 0.85 20.51 4.32
C TYR A 8 2.27 21.09 4.32
N SER A 9 2.72 21.63 5.45
CA SER A 9 4.11 22.00 5.61
C SER A 9 4.94 20.72 5.68
N ASN A 10 5.68 20.40 4.62
CA ASN A 10 6.78 19.43 4.61
C ASN A 10 7.93 19.96 5.50
N VAL A 11 7.67 20.22 6.79
CA VAL A 11 8.73 20.22 7.78
C VAL A 11 9.11 18.76 7.89
N ALA A 12 10.30 18.40 7.38
CA ALA A 12 10.87 17.08 7.54
C ALA A 12 10.62 16.64 8.99
N ALA A 13 9.79 15.61 9.17
CA ALA A 13 9.44 15.11 10.48
C ALA A 13 10.76 14.88 11.24
N ALA A 14 10.87 15.47 12.43
CA ALA A 14 12.02 15.22 13.29
C ALA A 14 12.16 13.69 13.41
N PRO A 15 13.36 13.13 13.23
CA PRO A 15 13.55 11.68 13.28
C PRO A 15 12.96 11.18 14.60
N GLU A 16 11.92 10.35 14.53
CA GLU A 16 11.24 9.81 15.71
C GLU A 16 12.32 9.16 16.59
N GLU A 17 12.56 9.75 17.76
CA GLU A 17 13.56 9.23 18.69
C GLU A 17 13.04 7.87 19.21
N PRO A 18 13.81 6.78 19.03
CA PRO A 18 13.41 5.47 19.53
C PRO A 18 13.26 5.47 21.05
N GLU A 19 12.37 4.61 21.57
CA GLU A 19 12.09 4.51 23.02
C GLU A 19 13.33 4.25 23.90
N TRP A 20 14.37 3.63 23.34
CA TRP A 20 15.63 3.35 24.04
C TRP A 20 16.54 4.58 24.22
N VAL A 21 16.22 5.72 23.59
CA VAL A 21 16.93 7.00 23.71
C VAL A 21 16.50 7.73 24.99
N ASN A 22 16.86 7.16 26.13
CA ASN A 22 16.45 7.62 27.46
C ASN A 22 17.45 8.58 28.14
N SER A 23 18.61 8.84 27.53
CA SER A 23 19.65 9.71 28.09
C SER A 23 20.19 10.70 27.07
N THR A 24 20.69 11.84 27.54
CA THR A 24 21.30 12.89 26.70
C THR A 24 22.46 12.34 25.86
N THR A 25 23.26 11.44 26.43
CA THR A 25 24.37 10.80 25.72
C THR A 25 23.86 9.90 24.59
N LYS A 26 22.85 9.04 24.86
CA LYS A 26 22.23 8.21 23.82
C LYS A 26 21.57 9.05 22.73
N ARG A 27 20.96 10.18 23.09
CA ARG A 27 20.36 11.13 22.14
C ARG A 27 21.41 11.74 21.21
N ASN A 28 22.53 12.20 21.77
CA ASN A 28 23.62 12.74 20.96
C ASN A 28 24.18 11.66 20.01
N LEU A 29 24.45 10.45 20.53
CA LEU A 29 24.94 9.33 19.70
C LEU A 29 23.95 8.99 18.56
N PHE A 30 22.65 8.89 18.85
CA PHE A 30 21.61 8.65 17.86
C PHE A 30 21.62 9.71 16.76
N GLN A 31 21.61 10.99 17.14
CA GLN A 31 21.63 12.10 16.19
C GLN A 31 22.88 12.09 15.32
N GLN A 32 24.06 11.77 15.87
CA GLN A 32 25.29 11.67 15.08
C GLN A 32 25.27 10.49 14.11
N VAL A 33 24.70 9.35 14.48
CA VAL A 33 24.51 8.22 13.55
C VAL A 33 23.58 8.61 12.41
N CYS A 34 22.44 9.25 12.70
CA CYS A 34 21.52 9.74 11.68
C CYS A 34 22.16 10.76 10.74
N LYS A 35 22.92 11.73 11.29
CA LYS A 35 23.66 12.71 10.49
C LYS A 35 24.69 12.06 9.58
N ALA A 36 25.46 11.10 10.10
CA ALA A 36 26.45 10.37 9.31
C ALA A 36 25.79 9.55 8.20
N PHE A 37 24.65 8.93 8.47
CA PHE A 37 23.87 8.20 7.47
C PHE A 37 23.42 9.10 6.33
N GLU A 38 22.76 10.23 6.64
CA GLU A 38 22.30 11.17 5.61
C GLU A 38 23.46 11.78 4.81
N HIS A 39 24.58 12.08 5.48
CA HIS A 39 25.77 12.56 4.80
C HIS A 39 26.33 11.54 3.78
N ILE A 40 26.48 10.27 4.17
CA ILE A 40 26.96 9.24 3.25
C ILE A 40 25.94 8.99 2.12
N LYS A 41 24.65 8.94 2.46
CA LYS A 41 23.57 8.77 1.50
C LYS A 41 23.59 9.85 0.43
N THR A 42 23.68 11.11 0.82
CA THR A 42 23.76 12.25 -0.11
C THR A 42 25.00 12.18 -1.01
N LEU A 43 26.16 11.78 -0.49
CA LEU A 43 27.36 11.56 -1.32
C LEU A 43 27.20 10.41 -2.32
N MET A 44 26.52 9.33 -1.92
CA MET A 44 26.23 8.19 -2.80
C MET A 44 25.29 8.59 -3.96
N GLU A 45 24.23 9.34 -3.63
CA GLU A 45 23.24 9.86 -4.59
C GLU A 45 23.86 10.91 -5.53
N ALA A 46 24.77 11.76 -5.03
CA ALA A 46 25.48 12.75 -5.82
C ALA A 46 26.43 12.14 -6.87
N GLY A 47 26.76 10.86 -6.75
CA GLY A 47 27.60 10.18 -7.74
C GLY A 47 29.06 10.02 -7.32
N ASP A 48 29.46 10.52 -6.15
CA ASP A 48 30.87 10.60 -5.74
C ASP A 48 31.56 9.24 -5.67
N ASN A 49 32.87 9.24 -5.94
CA ASN A 49 33.70 8.03 -5.95
C ASN A 49 34.15 7.70 -4.52
N LEU A 50 33.23 7.19 -3.70
CA LEU A 50 33.47 6.83 -2.30
C LEU A 50 34.29 5.53 -2.21
N GLY A 51 35.29 5.47 -1.32
CA GLY A 51 35.98 4.21 -0.98
C GLY A 51 35.12 3.31 -0.08
N ILE A 52 35.51 2.03 0.08
CA ILE A 52 34.77 1.07 0.93
C ILE A 52 34.60 1.59 2.37
N LYS A 53 35.58 2.33 2.88
CA LYS A 53 35.55 2.90 4.24
C LYS A 53 34.65 4.13 4.35
N ASP A 54 34.52 4.91 3.27
CA ASP A 54 33.75 6.16 3.24
C ASP A 54 32.26 5.90 3.03
N ARG A 55 31.91 4.70 2.53
CA ARG A 55 30.53 4.23 2.37
C ARG A 55 29.91 3.69 3.66
N ARG A 56 30.67 3.60 4.75
CA ARG A 56 30.24 2.98 6.00
C ARG A 56 30.35 3.93 7.18
N ILE A 57 29.35 3.87 8.04
CA ILE A 57 29.36 4.49 9.36
C ILE A 57 30.33 3.71 10.25
N VAL A 58 31.42 4.36 10.66
CA VAL A 58 32.43 3.80 11.56
C VAL A 58 32.16 4.27 12.98
N ALA A 59 31.96 3.33 13.91
CA ALA A 59 31.66 3.63 15.32
C ALA A 59 32.68 4.60 15.96
N ARG A 60 33.97 4.44 15.64
CA ARG A 60 35.03 5.34 16.12
C ARG A 60 34.80 6.80 15.75
N ASN A 61 34.30 7.06 14.54
CA ASN A 61 34.02 8.43 14.09
C ASN A 61 32.84 9.00 14.88
N ILE A 62 31.77 8.21 15.06
CA ILE A 62 30.62 8.60 15.88
C ILE A 62 31.02 8.90 17.33
N ALA A 63 31.90 8.09 17.92
CA ALA A 63 32.43 8.32 19.27
C ALA A 63 33.19 9.65 19.35
N LYS A 64 34.07 9.90 18.38
CA LYS A 64 34.84 11.16 18.28
C LYS A 64 33.91 12.37 18.13
N ASP A 65 32.93 12.29 17.24
CA ASP A 65 31.99 13.39 16.94
C ASP A 65 31.02 13.66 18.11
N SER A 66 30.80 12.65 18.96
CA SER A 66 29.96 12.75 20.15
C SER A 66 30.75 13.11 21.42
N GLY A 67 32.08 13.22 21.35
CA GLY A 67 32.94 13.51 22.49
C GLY A 67 33.06 12.35 23.49
N VAL A 68 32.88 11.11 23.04
CA VAL A 68 32.89 9.91 23.89
C VAL A 68 34.00 8.94 23.48
N HIS A 69 34.44 8.09 24.40
CA HIS A 69 35.48 7.10 24.13
C HIS A 69 34.93 5.94 23.26
N ASP A 70 35.72 5.46 22.29
CA ASP A 70 35.37 4.39 21.33
C ASP A 70 34.86 3.11 22.01
N SER A 71 35.41 2.79 23.19
CA SER A 71 35.00 1.63 23.99
C SER A 71 33.52 1.66 24.41
N LEU A 72 32.87 2.84 24.45
CA LEU A 72 31.46 2.96 24.82
C LEU A 72 30.52 2.42 23.73
N LEU A 73 30.91 2.50 22.46
CA LEU A 73 30.09 2.05 21.33
C LEU A 73 30.23 0.55 21.00
N ASN A 74 30.87 -0.20 21.89
CA ASN A 74 30.90 -1.65 21.79
C ASN A 74 29.51 -2.24 22.12
N LYS A 75 29.13 -3.30 21.40
CA LYS A 75 27.92 -4.09 21.58
C LYS A 75 27.59 -4.41 23.05
N ARG A 76 28.60 -4.63 23.91
CA ARG A 76 28.37 -4.92 25.34
C ARG A 76 27.86 -3.70 26.14
N ARG A 77 28.25 -2.48 25.78
CA ARG A 77 28.00 -1.27 26.57
C ARG A 77 26.82 -0.44 26.06
N GLN A 78 26.65 -0.37 24.75
CA GLN A 78 25.56 0.33 24.08
C GLN A 78 25.06 -0.55 22.91
N PRO A 79 24.39 -1.68 23.21
CA PRO A 79 23.92 -2.60 22.16
C PRO A 79 23.00 -1.91 21.16
N GLU A 80 22.14 -1.00 21.59
CA GLU A 80 21.12 -0.36 20.76
C GLU A 80 21.76 0.56 19.70
N ILE A 81 22.78 1.34 20.09
CA ILE A 81 23.53 2.19 19.14
C ILE A 81 24.37 1.32 18.20
N HIS A 82 24.96 0.25 18.71
CA HIS A 82 25.73 -0.67 17.89
C HIS A 82 24.86 -1.29 16.80
N ASP A 83 23.68 -1.80 17.18
CA ASP A 83 22.74 -2.42 16.26
C ASP A 83 22.19 -1.40 15.26
N LEU A 84 21.93 -0.15 15.68
CA LEU A 84 21.58 0.94 14.77
C LEU A 84 22.67 1.19 13.71
N ILE A 85 23.94 1.24 14.11
CA ILE A 85 25.06 1.42 13.16
C ILE A 85 25.13 0.24 12.20
N VAL A 86 24.90 -0.99 12.67
CA VAL A 86 24.88 -2.18 11.81
C VAL A 86 23.74 -2.10 10.81
N GLN A 87 22.53 -1.75 11.27
CA GLN A 87 21.35 -1.60 10.41
C GLN A 87 21.57 -0.52 9.35
N LYS A 88 22.01 0.68 9.75
CA LYS A 88 22.26 1.79 8.82
C LYS A 88 23.39 1.49 7.83
N ASN A 89 24.39 0.73 8.23
CA ASN A 89 25.40 0.25 7.29
C ASN A 89 24.84 -0.77 6.28
N ALA A 90 23.92 -1.65 6.69
CA ALA A 90 23.26 -2.55 5.76
C ALA A 90 22.40 -1.80 4.74
N GLU A 91 21.64 -0.79 5.20
CA GLU A 91 20.86 0.11 4.32
C GLU A 91 21.77 0.84 3.31
N LEU A 92 22.93 1.35 3.76
CA LEU A 92 23.89 2.01 2.87
C LEU A 92 24.51 1.05 1.84
N GLU A 93 24.78 -0.20 2.22
CA GLU A 93 25.32 -1.21 1.29
C GLU A 93 24.28 -1.63 0.23
N GLU A 94 23.01 -1.74 0.62
CA GLU A 94 21.91 -2.01 -0.31
C GLU A 94 21.70 -0.84 -1.28
N LEU A 95 21.71 0.40 -0.76
CA LEU A 95 21.66 1.60 -1.58
C LEU A 95 22.83 1.63 -2.57
N TRP A 96 24.04 1.35 -2.10
CA TRP A 96 25.21 1.30 -2.97
C TRP A 96 25.10 0.19 -4.03
N SER A 97 24.61 -0.99 -3.65
CA SER A 97 24.41 -2.12 -4.58
C SER A 97 23.39 -1.79 -5.67
N SER A 98 22.28 -1.16 -5.31
CA SER A 98 21.27 -0.72 -6.29
C SER A 98 21.80 0.38 -7.22
N LEU A 99 22.48 1.39 -6.68
CA LEU A 99 23.09 2.47 -7.47
C LEU A 99 24.21 1.94 -8.37
N SER A 100 25.07 1.05 -7.87
CA SER A 100 26.15 0.47 -8.67
C SER A 100 25.67 -0.50 -9.74
N ALA A 101 24.57 -1.24 -9.50
CA ALA A 101 23.91 -2.04 -10.52
C ALA A 101 23.29 -1.19 -11.64
N ALA A 102 22.79 0.00 -11.30
CA ALA A 102 22.26 0.97 -12.26
C ALA A 102 23.38 1.76 -12.99
N ARG A 103 24.56 1.93 -12.39
CA ARG A 103 25.70 2.57 -13.04
C ARG A 103 26.22 1.69 -14.16
N TYR A 104 26.20 2.22 -15.38
CA TYR A 104 26.79 1.57 -16.54
C TYR A 104 28.31 1.44 -16.31
N THR A 105 28.80 0.23 -16.02
CA THR A 105 30.23 -0.05 -16.00
C THR A 105 30.77 0.08 -17.42
N SER A 106 31.32 1.25 -17.76
CA SER A 106 32.00 1.46 -19.02
C SER A 106 33.17 0.47 -19.10
N GLY A 107 33.15 -0.44 -20.08
CA GLY A 107 34.24 -1.40 -20.30
C GLY A 107 33.79 -2.81 -20.70
N ARG A 108 32.61 -3.27 -20.26
CA ARG A 108 32.09 -4.59 -20.64
C ARG A 108 30.78 -4.46 -21.42
N LYS A 109 30.90 -4.34 -22.74
CA LYS A 109 29.72 -4.40 -23.63
C LYS A 109 29.01 -5.73 -23.36
N ARG A 110 27.73 -5.69 -22.96
CA ARG A 110 26.91 -6.91 -22.84
C ARG A 110 26.96 -7.64 -24.18
N THR A 111 27.28 -8.93 -24.13
CA THR A 111 27.35 -9.76 -25.34
C THR A 111 25.95 -9.85 -25.96
N LYS A 112 25.85 -9.88 -27.29
CA LYS A 112 24.58 -10.03 -28.02
C LYS A 112 23.69 -11.15 -27.45
N LYS A 113 24.30 -12.27 -27.05
CA LYS A 113 23.61 -13.42 -26.42
C LYS A 113 22.95 -13.06 -25.08
N ALA A 114 23.62 -12.28 -24.23
CA ALA A 114 23.08 -11.83 -22.94
C ALA A 114 21.89 -10.89 -23.16
N ILE A 115 22.04 -9.94 -24.09
CA ILE A 115 20.95 -9.00 -24.45
C ILE A 115 19.74 -9.77 -25.00
N GLN A 116 19.95 -10.74 -25.89
CA GLN A 116 18.85 -11.56 -26.42
C GLN A 116 18.17 -12.41 -25.34
N SER A 117 18.93 -12.94 -24.38
CA SER A 117 18.37 -13.71 -23.27
C SER A 117 17.49 -12.83 -22.38
N GLU A 118 17.97 -11.63 -22.05
CA GLU A 118 17.25 -10.67 -21.21
C GLU A 118 16.00 -10.15 -21.92
N LEU A 119 16.10 -9.82 -23.21
CA LEU A 119 14.96 -9.45 -24.05
C LEU A 119 13.87 -10.53 -23.99
N ARG A 120 14.24 -11.81 -24.18
CA ARG A 120 13.28 -12.93 -24.12
C ARG A 120 12.63 -13.04 -22.74
N SER A 121 13.40 -12.92 -21.66
CA SER A 121 12.85 -12.97 -20.31
C SER A 121 11.90 -11.80 -20.03
N GLN A 122 12.24 -10.58 -20.48
CA GLN A 122 11.41 -9.41 -20.29
C GLN A 122 10.14 -9.48 -21.13
N THR A 123 10.22 -9.94 -22.38
CA THR A 123 9.03 -10.17 -23.22
C THR A 123 8.09 -11.20 -22.60
N ALA A 124 8.63 -12.31 -22.08
CA ALA A 124 7.81 -13.32 -21.40
C ALA A 124 7.13 -12.76 -20.14
N GLU A 125 7.82 -11.93 -19.35
CA GLU A 125 7.23 -11.30 -18.17
C GLU A 125 6.15 -10.27 -18.54
N ILE A 126 6.34 -9.49 -19.60
CA ILE A 126 5.31 -8.58 -20.13
C ILE A 126 4.08 -9.38 -20.56
N GLU A 127 4.26 -10.50 -21.26
CA GLU A 127 3.16 -11.37 -21.69
C GLU A 127 2.41 -11.96 -20.48
N ARG A 128 3.15 -12.40 -19.46
CA ARG A 128 2.55 -12.88 -18.21
C ARG A 128 1.73 -11.80 -17.50
N LEU A 129 2.27 -10.60 -17.36
CA LEU A 129 1.61 -9.47 -16.69
C LEU A 129 0.40 -8.94 -17.47
N THR A 130 0.48 -8.93 -18.81
CA THR A 130 -0.65 -8.53 -19.66
C THR A 130 -1.80 -9.52 -19.54
N ASN A 131 -1.52 -10.83 -19.57
CA ASN A 131 -2.53 -11.87 -19.34
C ASN A 131 -3.17 -11.76 -17.95
N LEU A 132 -2.37 -11.48 -16.92
CA LEU A 132 -2.88 -11.30 -15.56
C LEU A 132 -3.82 -10.09 -15.48
N ARG A 133 -3.42 -8.94 -16.02
CA ARG A 133 -4.27 -7.73 -16.06
C ARG A 133 -5.55 -7.95 -16.86
N LEU A 134 -5.48 -8.71 -17.96
CA LEU A 134 -6.64 -9.01 -18.77
C LEU A 134 -7.61 -9.93 -18.02
N ALA A 135 -7.11 -10.92 -17.27
CA ALA A 135 -7.93 -11.76 -16.41
C ALA A 135 -8.59 -10.98 -15.27
N GLU A 136 -7.87 -10.05 -14.64
CA GLU A 136 -8.42 -9.15 -13.61
C GLU A 136 -9.53 -8.26 -14.18
N ALA A 137 -9.29 -7.65 -15.36
CA ALA A 137 -10.28 -6.81 -16.03
C ALA A 137 -11.55 -7.60 -16.41
N LEU A 138 -11.40 -8.81 -16.94
CA LEU A 138 -12.53 -9.68 -17.26
C LEU A 138 -13.32 -10.08 -16.01
N THR A 139 -12.63 -10.44 -14.93
CA THR A 139 -13.27 -10.79 -13.66
C THR A 139 -14.06 -9.61 -13.09
N GLY A 140 -13.48 -8.40 -13.14
CA GLY A 140 -14.15 -7.17 -12.74
C GLY A 140 -15.39 -6.88 -13.59
N ALA A 141 -15.30 -7.05 -14.92
CA ALA A 141 -16.42 -6.86 -15.83
C ALA A 141 -17.57 -7.84 -15.55
N ILE A 142 -17.27 -9.13 -15.34
CA ILE A 142 -18.27 -10.15 -15.01
C ILE A 142 -18.94 -9.83 -13.68
N SER A 143 -18.16 -9.45 -12.66
CA SER A 143 -18.71 -9.08 -11.35
C SER A 143 -19.67 -7.89 -11.44
N ASN A 144 -19.30 -6.85 -12.19
CA ASN A 144 -20.17 -5.69 -12.38
C ASN A 144 -21.46 -6.05 -13.12
N GLN A 145 -21.36 -6.86 -14.18
CA GLN A 145 -22.54 -7.33 -14.91
C GLN A 145 -23.48 -8.17 -14.04
N MET A 146 -22.93 -8.99 -13.14
CA MET A 146 -23.73 -9.76 -12.18
C MET A 146 -24.47 -8.85 -11.20
N VAL A 147 -23.81 -7.79 -10.70
CA VAL A 147 -24.44 -6.79 -9.82
C VAL A 147 -25.58 -6.07 -10.54
N ASP A 148 -25.38 -5.66 -11.80
CA ASP A 148 -26.42 -4.98 -12.58
C ASP A 148 -27.60 -5.91 -12.89
N SER A 149 -27.33 -7.19 -13.19
CA SER A 149 -28.37 -8.21 -13.35
C SER A 149 -29.18 -8.40 -12.05
N HIS A 150 -28.52 -8.48 -10.89
CA HIS A 150 -29.19 -8.57 -9.60
C HIS A 150 -30.06 -7.35 -9.32
N ARG A 151 -29.58 -6.14 -9.62
CA ARG A 151 -30.38 -4.91 -9.48
C ARG A 151 -31.64 -4.98 -10.35
N SER A 152 -31.50 -5.39 -11.61
CA SER A 152 -32.66 -5.55 -12.49
C SER A 152 -33.66 -6.57 -11.93
N LEU A 153 -33.18 -7.73 -11.48
CA LEU A 153 -34.05 -8.75 -10.86
C LEU A 153 -34.77 -8.23 -9.61
N ILE A 154 -34.10 -7.47 -8.74
CA ILE A 154 -34.71 -6.85 -7.56
C ILE A 154 -35.85 -5.93 -8.00
N THR A 155 -35.62 -5.04 -8.97
CA THR A 155 -36.66 -4.12 -9.46
C THR A 155 -37.86 -4.87 -10.05
N THR A 156 -37.62 -5.97 -10.78
CA THR A 156 -38.71 -6.81 -11.31
C THR A 156 -39.48 -7.50 -10.19
N ILE A 157 -38.80 -8.02 -9.16
CA ILE A 157 -39.44 -8.65 -8.00
C ILE A 157 -40.31 -7.63 -7.25
N GLU A 158 -39.82 -6.42 -7.05
CA GLU A 158 -40.59 -5.34 -6.40
C GLU A 158 -41.84 -4.98 -7.20
N TYR A 159 -41.71 -4.83 -8.52
CA TYR A 159 -42.83 -4.59 -9.42
C TYR A 159 -43.89 -5.70 -9.32
N LEU A 160 -43.47 -6.96 -9.45
CA LEU A 160 -44.38 -8.11 -9.39
C LEU A 160 -45.04 -8.26 -8.02
N LYS A 161 -44.34 -7.91 -6.93
CA LYS A 161 -44.93 -7.88 -5.59
C LYS A 161 -46.02 -6.83 -5.47
N ALA A 162 -45.81 -5.64 -6.02
CA ALA A 162 -46.80 -4.58 -6.02
C ALA A 162 -48.05 -4.99 -6.84
N GLU A 163 -47.84 -5.51 -8.05
CA GLU A 163 -48.93 -5.98 -8.91
C GLU A 163 -49.74 -7.11 -8.26
N ASN A 164 -49.08 -8.08 -7.63
CA ASN A 164 -49.76 -9.17 -6.92
C ASN A 164 -50.57 -8.65 -5.72
N ALA A 165 -50.07 -7.65 -4.99
CA ALA A 165 -50.81 -7.00 -3.92
C ALA A 165 -52.08 -6.29 -4.45
N GLU A 166 -51.99 -5.55 -5.55
CA GLU A 166 -53.14 -4.92 -6.19
C GLU A 166 -54.19 -5.94 -6.65
N LEU A 167 -53.74 -7.02 -7.30
CA LEU A 167 -54.62 -8.10 -7.74
C LEU A 167 -55.32 -8.78 -6.55
N GLN A 168 -54.62 -9.01 -5.44
CA GLN A 168 -55.22 -9.55 -4.22
C GLN A 168 -56.29 -8.63 -3.63
N ILE A 169 -56.04 -7.32 -3.60
CA ILE A 169 -57.03 -6.32 -3.15
C ILE A 169 -58.28 -6.39 -4.04
N ARG A 170 -58.09 -6.31 -5.36
CA ARG A 170 -59.19 -6.33 -6.35
C ARG A 170 -60.00 -7.63 -6.26
N ASN A 171 -59.34 -8.77 -6.13
CA ASN A 171 -60.00 -10.06 -6.00
C ASN A 171 -60.79 -10.16 -4.68
N GLY A 172 -60.25 -9.58 -3.60
CA GLY A 172 -60.94 -9.44 -2.32
C GLY A 172 -62.20 -8.59 -2.40
N GLU A 173 -62.16 -7.47 -3.14
CA GLU A 173 -63.31 -6.60 -3.40
C GLU A 173 -64.39 -7.29 -4.23
N LEU A 174 -64.03 -7.91 -5.35
CA LEU A 174 -64.95 -8.68 -6.18
C LEU A 174 -65.61 -9.81 -5.38
N SER A 175 -64.85 -10.51 -4.54
CA SER A 175 -65.39 -11.53 -3.64
C SER A 175 -66.40 -10.97 -2.63
N LYS A 176 -66.18 -9.74 -2.12
CA LYS A 176 -67.14 -9.05 -1.24
C LYS A 176 -68.42 -8.68 -2.01
N GLN A 177 -68.30 -8.13 -3.21
CA GLN A 177 -69.43 -7.79 -4.07
C GLN A 177 -70.27 -9.02 -4.42
N LEU A 178 -69.65 -10.13 -4.81
CA LEU A 178 -70.34 -11.40 -5.08
C LEU A 178 -71.13 -11.90 -3.87
N ARG A 179 -70.54 -11.86 -2.67
CA ARG A 179 -71.24 -12.24 -1.44
C ARG A 179 -72.45 -11.33 -1.16
N GLN A 180 -72.34 -10.04 -1.43
CA GLN A 180 -73.46 -9.11 -1.27
C GLN A 180 -74.58 -9.40 -2.29
N MET A 181 -74.25 -9.61 -3.57
CA MET A 181 -75.24 -9.96 -4.60
C MET A 181 -75.93 -11.31 -4.33
N MET A 182 -75.21 -12.30 -3.82
CA MET A 182 -75.83 -13.57 -3.42
C MET A 182 -76.81 -13.40 -2.25
N LYS A 183 -76.48 -12.55 -1.27
CA LYS A 183 -77.40 -12.22 -0.17
C LYS A 183 -78.66 -11.52 -0.66
N THR A 184 -78.53 -10.55 -1.57
CA THR A 184 -79.71 -9.87 -2.13
C THR A 184 -80.58 -10.82 -2.94
N LEU A 185 -79.98 -11.69 -3.78
CA LEU A 185 -80.69 -12.73 -4.53
C LEU A 185 -81.47 -13.70 -3.62
N ASN A 186 -80.87 -14.13 -2.51
CA ASN A 186 -81.55 -15.01 -1.56
C ASN A 186 -82.72 -14.30 -0.86
N ASN A 187 -82.57 -13.02 -0.51
CA ASN A 187 -83.65 -12.22 0.06
C ASN A 187 -84.82 -12.01 -0.92
N PHE A 188 -84.53 -11.88 -2.22
CA PHE A 188 -85.55 -11.80 -3.28
C PHE A 188 -86.29 -13.12 -3.51
N LYS A 189 -85.65 -14.28 -3.29
CA LYS A 189 -86.29 -15.61 -3.43
C LYS A 189 -87.16 -16.01 -2.22
N SER A 190 -87.02 -15.31 -1.10
CA SER A 190 -87.76 -15.58 0.15
C SER A 190 -89.01 -14.71 0.35
N GLN A 191 -89.36 -13.87 -0.64
CA GLN A 191 -90.65 -13.17 -0.74
C GLN A 191 -91.55 -13.91 -1.73
#